data_AF-A0A8J7LQE0-F1
#
_entry.id   AF-A0A8J7LQE0-F1
#
_cell.length_a   1.000
_cell.length_b   1.000
_cell.length_c   1.000
_cell.angle_alpha   90.00
_cell.angle_beta   90.00
_cell.angle_gamma   90.00
#
_symmetry.space_group_name_H-M   'P 1'
#
loop_
_entity.id
_entity.type
_entity.pdbx_description
1 polymer ?
#
loop_
_entity_poly.entity_id
_entity_poly.type
_entity_poly.pdbx_seq_one_letter_code
_entity_poly.pdbx_strand_id
1 'polypeptide(L)'
;MLHNDQLSQWDRENFFHPSTHLAKHARGDMPTRVISGAKGVYIEDRDGKKLLDAFAGLYCVNVGYGRTEIAEAISAQAHELAYYHSYVGHGTEASITLAKMVMDRAPANMSKVYFGLGGSDANETNIKLLWYYNNILGRPKKKKIISRWRGYHGSGLVTGSLTGLELFHKKFDLPLDQVIHTEAPYYFRRDDLDMSEADFTNHCVQKLEELIAREGAENIAGFIGEPVLGTGGIVPPPEGYWPAIQAVLKKHDILLISDEVVTGFGRTGSMMGSTHYGMEPDIITIAKGLTSAYAPLSGSIVSDKVWKVLEDGTDEFGPIGHGWTYSAHPIGAAAGVANLKLIDDLNLIENNTVTGDYLRAGFMERLGDHPNVGDIRGVGMLAAIEFVEEKQGRKFFDPSKTVGAQVSAALAAKGVIGRAMPQGDILGFAPPFCLTKDEADIVITNTEMAVREVLG
;
A
#
# COMPACT_ATOMS: atom_id res chain seq x y z
N MET A 1 0.33 -3.41 29.82
CA MET A 1 1.08 -3.95 30.98
C MET A 1 1.74 -5.25 30.54
N LEU A 2 2.80 -5.72 31.22
CA LEU A 2 3.26 -7.10 30.99
C LEU A 2 2.28 -8.03 31.72
N HIS A 3 1.42 -8.70 30.97
CA HIS A 3 0.53 -9.71 31.51
C HIS A 3 1.28 -11.02 31.66
N ASN A 4 1.12 -11.63 32.83
CA ASN A 4 1.58 -12.99 33.10
C ASN A 4 0.40 -13.98 32.99
N ASP A 5 -0.45 -13.79 31.97
CA ASP A 5 -1.54 -14.69 31.64
C ASP A 5 -1.09 -15.73 30.60
N GLN A 6 -1.87 -16.81 30.46
CA GLN A 6 -1.57 -17.92 29.55
C GLN A 6 -1.44 -17.46 28.10
N LEU A 7 -2.27 -16.49 27.68
CA LEU A 7 -2.26 -16.03 26.30
C LEU A 7 -1.02 -15.19 25.98
N SER A 8 -0.54 -14.36 26.90
CA SER A 8 0.70 -13.61 26.75
C SER A 8 1.92 -14.52 26.78
N GLN A 9 1.86 -15.60 27.56
CA GLN A 9 2.89 -16.65 27.51
C GLN A 9 2.89 -17.34 26.14
N TRP A 10 1.74 -17.82 25.66
CA TRP A 10 1.64 -18.50 24.37
C TRP A 10 2.04 -17.61 23.21
N ASP A 11 1.72 -16.32 23.26
CA ASP A 11 2.16 -15.33 22.29
C ASP A 11 3.69 -15.29 22.17
N ARG A 12 4.40 -15.13 23.29
CA ARG A 12 5.87 -15.07 23.31
C ARG A 12 6.54 -16.39 22.93
N GLU A 13 5.95 -17.52 23.33
CA GLU A 13 6.54 -18.84 23.16
C GLU A 13 6.26 -19.44 21.77
N ASN A 14 5.12 -19.11 21.15
CA ASN A 14 4.62 -19.84 20.00
C ASN A 14 4.31 -18.96 18.77
N PHE A 15 4.20 -17.63 18.90
CA PHE A 15 3.83 -16.77 17.77
C PHE A 15 5.03 -15.99 17.21
N PHE A 16 5.44 -16.35 15.99
CA PHE A 16 6.34 -15.55 15.17
C PHE A 16 5.57 -14.42 14.48
N HIS A 17 5.57 -13.24 15.10
CA HIS A 17 4.93 -12.04 14.54
C HIS A 17 5.66 -11.46 13.31
N PRO A 18 4.91 -10.91 12.34
CA PRO A 18 5.50 -10.13 11.26
C PRO A 18 6.13 -8.83 11.79
N SER A 19 7.21 -8.37 11.15
CA SER A 19 7.85 -7.07 11.40
C SER A 19 8.10 -6.74 12.88
N THR A 20 8.49 -7.74 13.68
CA THR A 20 8.66 -7.61 15.14
C THR A 20 10.08 -8.00 15.54
N HIS A 21 10.65 -7.33 16.56
CA HIS A 21 11.96 -7.70 17.08
C HIS A 21 11.86 -9.02 17.86
N LEU A 22 12.20 -10.13 17.20
CA LEU A 22 11.98 -11.50 17.70
C LEU A 22 12.49 -11.73 19.13
N ALA A 23 13.74 -11.39 19.41
CA ALA A 23 14.32 -11.66 20.72
C ALA A 23 13.67 -10.83 21.85
N LYS A 24 13.34 -9.55 21.59
CA LYS A 24 12.69 -8.69 22.57
C LYS A 24 11.26 -9.17 22.85
N HIS A 25 10.52 -9.57 21.82
CA HIS A 25 9.19 -10.15 21.97
C HIS A 25 9.22 -11.44 22.80
N ALA A 26 10.03 -12.42 22.38
CA ALA A 26 10.12 -13.72 23.04
C ALA A 26 10.58 -13.62 24.51
N ARG A 27 11.47 -12.66 24.84
CA ARG A 27 11.96 -12.43 26.20
C ARG A 27 11.06 -11.54 27.06
N GLY A 28 10.03 -10.92 26.48
CA GLY A 28 9.17 -9.96 27.19
C GLY A 28 9.81 -8.59 27.41
N ASP A 29 10.85 -8.24 26.65
CA ASP A 29 11.58 -6.96 26.73
C ASP A 29 10.91 -5.85 25.92
N MET A 30 9.75 -6.11 25.32
CA MET A 30 8.94 -5.12 24.61
C MET A 30 7.46 -5.26 24.97
N PRO A 31 6.70 -4.15 24.98
CA PRO A 31 5.27 -4.21 25.23
C PRO A 31 4.55 -4.94 24.07
N THR A 32 3.58 -5.77 24.43
CA THR A 32 2.62 -6.36 23.48
C THR A 32 1.25 -5.73 23.68
N ARG A 33 0.41 -5.80 22.64
CA ARG A 33 -0.99 -5.35 22.71
C ARG A 33 -1.84 -6.37 21.98
N VAL A 34 -2.87 -6.88 22.64
CA VAL A 34 -3.83 -7.77 22.00
C VAL A 34 -5.19 -7.08 21.89
N ILE A 35 -5.62 -6.89 20.65
CA ILE A 35 -6.86 -6.23 20.29
C ILE A 35 -8.03 -7.20 20.47
N SER A 36 -9.09 -6.77 21.16
CA SER A 36 -10.26 -7.59 21.47
C SER A 36 -11.57 -7.05 20.90
N GLY A 37 -11.62 -5.78 20.52
CA GLY A 37 -12.81 -5.17 19.94
C GLY A 37 -12.47 -3.96 19.09
N ALA A 38 -13.39 -3.55 18.22
CA ALA A 38 -13.25 -2.34 17.42
C ALA A 38 -14.61 -1.90 16.85
N LYS A 39 -14.81 -0.58 16.71
CA LYS A 39 -16.00 0.03 16.11
C LYS A 39 -15.67 1.40 15.53
N GLY A 40 -16.12 1.67 14.29
CA GLY A 40 -15.86 2.94 13.61
C GLY A 40 -14.36 3.12 13.37
N VAL A 41 -13.76 4.17 13.90
CA VAL A 41 -12.31 4.41 13.84
C VAL A 41 -11.55 3.95 15.09
N TYR A 42 -12.23 3.34 16.06
CA TYR A 42 -11.62 2.98 17.34
C TYR A 42 -11.38 1.47 17.45
N ILE A 43 -10.25 1.13 18.06
CA ILE A 43 -9.94 -0.22 18.53
C ILE A 43 -9.86 -0.24 20.05
N GLU A 44 -10.05 -1.41 20.64
CA GLU A 44 -9.95 -1.65 22.08
C GLU A 44 -9.08 -2.89 22.31
N ASP A 45 -8.07 -2.75 23.17
CA ASP A 45 -7.29 -3.89 23.62
C ASP A 45 -7.96 -4.59 24.81
N ARG A 46 -7.46 -5.79 25.15
CA ARG A 46 -8.00 -6.59 26.25
C ARG A 46 -7.95 -5.92 27.63
N ASP A 47 -7.19 -4.83 27.76
CA ASP A 47 -7.07 -4.06 29.00
C ASP A 47 -8.13 -2.94 29.08
N GLY A 48 -9.02 -2.87 28.08
CA GLY A 48 -10.02 -1.83 27.94
C GLY A 48 -9.45 -0.50 27.42
N LYS A 49 -8.18 -0.48 26.96
CA LYS A 49 -7.62 0.74 26.39
C LYS A 49 -8.18 0.92 25.00
N LYS A 50 -9.02 1.95 24.86
CA LYS A 50 -9.53 2.42 23.59
C LYS A 50 -8.52 3.34 22.90
N LEU A 51 -8.26 3.11 21.62
CA LEU A 51 -7.42 3.97 20.79
C LEU A 51 -8.14 4.32 19.49
N LEU A 52 -8.03 5.57 19.05
CA LEU A 52 -8.39 6.01 17.71
C LEU A 52 -7.31 5.52 16.75
N ASP A 53 -7.68 4.63 15.83
CA ASP A 53 -6.78 4.12 14.81
C ASP A 53 -6.73 5.06 13.60
N ALA A 54 -5.79 6.01 13.61
CA ALA A 54 -5.55 6.92 12.51
C ALA A 54 -4.69 6.29 11.38
N PHE A 55 -4.58 4.96 11.35
CA PHE A 55 -3.83 4.20 10.35
C PHE A 55 -4.64 3.06 9.68
N ALA A 56 -5.87 2.81 10.15
CA ALA A 56 -6.78 1.78 9.64
C ALA A 56 -6.11 0.40 9.55
N GLY A 57 -5.52 -0.05 10.64
CA GLY A 57 -4.68 -1.24 10.72
C GLY A 57 -3.35 -1.02 9.99
N LEU A 58 -3.35 -1.29 8.68
CA LEU A 58 -2.23 -1.02 7.77
C LEU A 58 -2.77 -0.51 6.44
N TYR A 59 -3.32 0.71 6.44
CA TYR A 59 -3.96 1.34 5.28
C TYR A 59 -5.15 0.56 4.72
N CYS A 60 -5.80 -0.30 5.52
CA CYS A 60 -6.66 -1.34 4.98
C CYS A 60 -8.09 -1.34 5.50
N VAL A 61 -8.38 -0.95 6.74
CA VAL A 61 -9.74 -0.97 7.29
C VAL A 61 -10.53 0.27 6.84
N ASN A 62 -10.70 0.41 5.51
CA ASN A 62 -11.19 1.62 4.87
C ASN A 62 -12.61 2.00 5.31
N VAL A 63 -13.55 1.06 5.37
CA VAL A 63 -14.93 1.35 5.82
C VAL A 63 -15.07 1.51 7.33
N GLY A 64 -13.98 1.36 8.10
CA GLY A 64 -14.00 1.32 9.55
C GLY A 64 -14.33 -0.05 10.13
N TYR A 65 -14.19 -0.17 11.44
CA TYR A 65 -14.34 -1.40 12.20
C TYR A 65 -15.79 -1.70 12.59
N GLY A 66 -16.09 -2.99 12.78
CA GLY A 66 -17.36 -3.45 13.33
C GLY A 66 -18.55 -3.34 12.37
N ARG A 67 -18.32 -3.40 11.05
CA ARG A 67 -19.38 -3.44 10.03
C ARG A 67 -20.04 -4.81 10.01
N THR A 68 -21.24 -4.90 10.59
CA THR A 68 -22.01 -6.14 10.64
C THR A 68 -22.44 -6.58 9.24
N GLU A 69 -22.64 -5.64 8.32
CA GLU A 69 -23.02 -5.90 6.92
C GLU A 69 -21.98 -6.80 6.21
N ILE A 70 -20.69 -6.56 6.45
CA ILE A 70 -19.61 -7.37 5.86
C ILE A 70 -19.47 -8.70 6.61
N ALA A 71 -19.59 -8.69 7.94
CA ALA A 71 -19.52 -9.89 8.75
C ALA A 71 -20.66 -10.88 8.44
N GLU A 72 -21.88 -10.37 8.22
CA GLU A 72 -23.05 -11.15 7.83
C GLU A 72 -22.89 -11.73 6.42
N ALA A 73 -22.35 -10.97 5.46
CA ALA A 73 -22.04 -11.48 4.12
C ALA A 73 -21.00 -12.62 4.16
N ILE A 74 -19.95 -12.47 4.96
CA ILE A 74 -18.96 -13.53 5.21
C ILE A 74 -19.62 -14.76 5.82
N SER A 75 -20.43 -14.57 6.86
CA SER A 75 -21.13 -15.66 7.56
C SER A 75 -22.06 -16.41 6.62
N ALA A 76 -22.87 -15.71 5.83
CA ALA A 76 -23.79 -16.30 4.87
C ALA A 76 -23.04 -17.16 3.84
N GLN A 77 -21.98 -16.63 3.24
CA GLN A 77 -21.16 -17.38 2.29
C GLN A 77 -20.50 -18.60 2.93
N ALA A 78 -20.04 -18.51 4.18
CA ALA A 78 -19.44 -19.63 4.89
C ALA A 78 -20.44 -20.77 5.15
N HIS A 79 -21.71 -20.44 5.45
CA HIS A 79 -22.79 -21.42 5.63
C HIS A 79 -23.20 -22.08 4.31
N GLU A 80 -23.27 -21.31 3.23
CA GLU A 80 -23.66 -21.83 1.91
C GLU A 80 -22.55 -22.67 1.29
N LEU A 81 -21.34 -22.10 1.15
CA LEU A 81 -20.16 -22.76 0.63
C LEU A 81 -18.92 -21.99 1.06
N ALA A 82 -18.26 -22.45 2.13
CA ALA A 82 -17.02 -21.85 2.60
C ALA A 82 -15.92 -21.89 1.52
N TYR A 83 -15.75 -23.01 0.83
CA TYR A 83 -14.69 -23.19 -0.16
C TYR A 83 -15.01 -24.22 -1.24
N TYR A 84 -14.70 -23.83 -2.48
CA TYR A 84 -14.36 -24.71 -3.60
C TYR A 84 -13.33 -23.97 -4.48
N HIS A 85 -12.56 -24.68 -5.31
CA HIS A 85 -11.52 -24.06 -6.12
C HIS A 85 -12.09 -23.28 -7.32
N SER A 86 -11.31 -22.35 -7.86
CA SER A 86 -11.59 -21.62 -9.12
C SER A 86 -10.82 -22.15 -10.35
N TYR A 87 -10.29 -23.37 -10.26
CA TYR A 87 -9.53 -23.99 -11.35
C TYR A 87 -10.45 -24.46 -12.48
N VAL A 88 -9.92 -24.50 -13.71
CA VAL A 88 -10.59 -25.08 -14.89
C VAL A 88 -12.01 -24.53 -15.10
N GLY A 89 -12.18 -23.21 -15.01
CA GLY A 89 -13.45 -22.53 -15.28
C GLY A 89 -14.50 -22.66 -14.17
N HIS A 90 -14.16 -23.23 -13.01
CA HIS A 90 -15.05 -23.20 -11.84
C HIS A 90 -15.04 -21.82 -11.18
N GLY A 91 -16.11 -21.52 -10.46
CA GLY A 91 -16.22 -20.29 -9.68
C GLY A 91 -17.45 -20.33 -8.79
N THR A 92 -17.65 -19.24 -8.04
CA THR A 92 -18.85 -18.99 -7.25
C THR A 92 -19.52 -17.71 -7.71
N GLU A 93 -20.81 -17.56 -7.43
CA GLU A 93 -21.54 -16.31 -7.68
C GLU A 93 -20.82 -15.10 -7.07
N ALA A 94 -20.33 -15.22 -5.84
CA ALA A 94 -19.57 -14.16 -5.16
C ALA A 94 -18.31 -13.77 -5.94
N SER A 95 -17.51 -14.74 -6.39
CA SER A 95 -16.27 -14.47 -7.15
C SER A 95 -16.54 -13.82 -8.51
N ILE A 96 -17.58 -14.28 -9.23
CA ILE A 96 -17.96 -13.74 -10.54
C ILE A 96 -18.51 -12.31 -10.39
N THR A 97 -19.36 -12.10 -9.38
CA THR A 97 -19.92 -10.79 -9.05
C THR A 97 -18.82 -9.82 -8.64
N LEU A 98 -17.89 -10.23 -7.78
CA LEU A 98 -16.78 -9.39 -7.39
C LEU A 98 -15.90 -9.03 -8.59
N ALA A 99 -15.59 -9.99 -9.48
CA ALA A 99 -14.82 -9.70 -10.69
C ALA A 99 -15.48 -8.61 -11.51
N LYS A 100 -16.80 -8.69 -11.74
CA LYS A 100 -17.56 -7.66 -12.45
C LYS A 100 -17.51 -6.31 -11.73
N MET A 101 -17.73 -6.30 -10.42
CA MET A 101 -17.69 -5.06 -9.62
C MET A 101 -16.31 -4.39 -9.63
N VAL A 102 -15.22 -5.17 -9.65
CA VAL A 102 -13.86 -4.63 -9.80
C VAL A 102 -13.69 -4.04 -11.19
N MET A 103 -14.16 -4.71 -12.26
CA MET A 103 -14.05 -4.17 -13.63
C MET A 103 -14.87 -2.89 -13.82
N ASP A 104 -16.04 -2.79 -13.20
CA ASP A 104 -16.87 -1.57 -13.24
C ASP A 104 -16.21 -0.34 -12.58
N ARG A 105 -15.20 -0.58 -11.75
CA ARG A 105 -14.46 0.46 -11.01
C ARG A 105 -13.04 0.65 -11.54
N ALA A 106 -12.56 -0.24 -12.39
CA ALA A 106 -11.24 -0.16 -13.00
C ALA A 106 -11.25 0.83 -14.19
N PRO A 107 -10.07 1.33 -14.62
CA PRO A 107 -9.96 2.09 -15.87
C PRO A 107 -10.51 1.32 -17.07
N ALA A 108 -11.07 2.04 -18.05
CA ALA A 108 -11.83 1.45 -19.16
C ALA A 108 -11.03 0.49 -20.06
N ASN A 109 -9.70 0.54 -20.04
CA ASN A 109 -8.81 -0.34 -20.82
C ASN A 109 -8.53 -1.70 -20.13
N MET A 110 -9.20 -2.00 -19.01
CA MET A 110 -9.03 -3.22 -18.22
C MET A 110 -9.98 -4.34 -18.64
N SER A 111 -9.51 -5.59 -18.60
CA SER A 111 -10.20 -6.74 -19.18
C SER A 111 -10.61 -7.81 -18.17
N LYS A 112 -9.69 -8.21 -17.29
CA LYS A 112 -9.85 -9.36 -16.37
C LYS A 112 -9.20 -9.07 -15.04
N VAL A 113 -9.65 -9.76 -13.99
CA VAL A 113 -8.98 -9.80 -12.68
C VAL A 113 -8.67 -11.25 -12.30
N TYR A 114 -7.44 -11.48 -11.85
CA TYR A 114 -7.02 -12.72 -11.19
C TYR A 114 -6.94 -12.48 -9.68
N PHE A 115 -7.47 -13.38 -8.85
CA PHE A 115 -7.53 -13.18 -7.40
C PHE A 115 -6.46 -13.99 -6.63
N GLY A 116 -5.89 -13.39 -5.61
CA GLY A 116 -5.03 -14.03 -4.61
C GLY A 116 -5.47 -13.66 -3.19
N LEU A 117 -4.55 -13.64 -2.22
CA LEU A 117 -4.86 -13.37 -0.80
C LEU A 117 -4.18 -12.10 -0.24
N GLY A 118 -3.09 -11.63 -0.83
CA GLY A 118 -2.38 -10.43 -0.40
C GLY A 118 -1.62 -9.74 -1.53
N GLY A 119 -1.28 -8.46 -1.34
CA GLY A 119 -0.60 -7.67 -2.38
C GLY A 119 0.72 -8.30 -2.88
N SER A 120 1.43 -9.02 -2.00
CA SER A 120 2.65 -9.75 -2.40
C SER A 120 2.37 -10.85 -3.44
N ASP A 121 1.31 -11.64 -3.30
CA ASP A 121 1.02 -12.70 -4.29
C ASP A 121 0.45 -12.15 -5.60
N ALA A 122 -0.20 -11.00 -5.55
CA ALA A 122 -0.68 -10.29 -6.73
C ALA A 122 0.52 -9.72 -7.52
N ASN A 123 1.49 -9.10 -6.85
CA ASN A 123 2.71 -8.67 -7.52
C ASN A 123 3.57 -9.84 -8.01
N GLU A 124 3.62 -10.96 -7.27
CA GLU A 124 4.26 -12.20 -7.77
C GLU A 124 3.59 -12.69 -9.07
N THR A 125 2.26 -12.67 -9.11
CA THR A 125 1.46 -12.97 -10.30
C THR A 125 1.81 -12.02 -11.44
N ASN A 126 1.89 -10.70 -11.17
CA ASN A 126 2.22 -9.70 -12.18
C ASN A 126 3.57 -9.96 -12.84
N ILE A 127 4.60 -10.33 -12.07
CA ILE A 127 5.92 -10.65 -12.64
C ILE A 127 5.86 -11.92 -13.50
N LYS A 128 5.15 -12.96 -13.06
CA LYS A 128 4.92 -14.16 -13.88
C LYS A 128 4.21 -13.80 -15.19
N LEU A 129 3.18 -12.95 -15.14
CA LEU A 129 2.44 -12.51 -16.33
C LEU A 129 3.32 -11.71 -17.28
N LEU A 130 4.15 -10.78 -16.80
CA LEU A 130 5.09 -10.02 -17.63
C LEU A 130 6.11 -10.93 -18.34
N TRP A 131 6.64 -11.93 -17.64
CA TRP A 131 7.61 -12.86 -18.24
C TRP A 131 6.95 -13.80 -19.25
N TYR A 132 5.75 -14.30 -18.93
CA TYR A 132 4.97 -15.15 -19.83
C TYR A 132 4.55 -14.40 -21.09
N TYR A 133 4.01 -13.18 -20.93
CA TYR A 133 3.70 -12.24 -22.02
C TYR A 133 4.88 -12.05 -22.98
N ASN A 134 6.08 -11.77 -22.45
CA ASN A 134 7.27 -11.59 -23.27
C ASN A 134 7.76 -12.88 -23.93
N ASN A 135 7.57 -14.05 -23.31
CA ASN A 135 7.90 -15.32 -23.92
C ASN A 135 6.99 -15.66 -25.10
N ILE A 136 5.68 -15.43 -24.97
CA ILE A 136 4.71 -15.61 -26.07
C ILE A 136 5.10 -14.75 -27.28
N LEU A 137 5.52 -13.51 -27.04
CA LEU A 137 5.97 -12.59 -28.09
C LEU A 137 7.37 -12.90 -28.66
N GLY A 138 8.01 -13.99 -28.24
CA GLY A 138 9.35 -14.36 -28.71
C GLY A 138 10.46 -13.44 -28.19
N ARG A 139 10.28 -12.79 -27.03
CA ARG A 139 11.22 -11.84 -26.41
C ARG A 139 11.81 -12.39 -25.10
N PRO A 140 12.59 -13.49 -25.15
CA PRO A 140 13.02 -14.20 -23.94
C PRO A 140 13.95 -13.39 -23.04
N LYS A 141 14.62 -12.35 -23.55
CA LYS A 141 15.52 -11.47 -22.78
C LYS A 141 14.79 -10.31 -22.09
N LYS A 142 13.61 -9.92 -22.56
CA LYS A 142 12.84 -8.78 -22.03
C LYS A 142 12.16 -9.18 -20.72
N LYS A 143 12.90 -9.10 -19.60
CA LYS A 143 12.53 -9.70 -18.29
C LYS A 143 12.84 -8.85 -17.07
N LYS A 144 13.75 -7.88 -17.17
CA LYS A 144 14.08 -6.97 -16.07
C LYS A 144 12.88 -6.12 -15.69
N ILE A 145 12.73 -5.85 -14.42
CA ILE A 145 11.66 -5.03 -13.84
C ILE A 145 12.29 -3.82 -13.17
N ILE A 146 11.89 -2.63 -13.60
CA ILE A 146 12.27 -1.39 -12.93
C ILE A 146 11.26 -1.14 -11.81
N SER A 147 11.75 -1.07 -10.57
CA SER A 147 11.04 -0.46 -9.46
C SER A 147 11.71 0.86 -9.05
N ARG A 148 11.36 1.41 -7.90
CA ARG A 148 11.84 2.70 -7.40
C ARG A 148 12.37 2.56 -6.00
N TRP A 149 13.42 3.29 -5.66
CA TRP A 149 13.81 3.42 -4.27
C TRP A 149 12.63 3.93 -3.43
N ARG A 150 12.51 3.39 -2.21
CA ARG A 150 11.39 3.57 -1.27
C ARG A 150 10.04 2.99 -1.69
N GLY A 151 9.90 2.39 -2.88
CA GLY A 151 8.70 1.62 -3.25
C GLY A 151 8.46 0.45 -2.29
N TYR A 152 7.20 0.10 -2.05
CA TYR A 152 6.84 -1.09 -1.27
C TYR A 152 5.86 -1.97 -2.03
N HIS A 153 6.32 -3.15 -2.45
CA HIS A 153 5.61 -4.04 -3.37
C HIS A 153 5.41 -5.44 -2.80
N GLY A 154 5.73 -5.64 -1.52
CA GLY A 154 5.56 -6.91 -0.80
C GLY A 154 6.80 -7.32 -0.04
N SER A 155 6.79 -8.56 0.45
CA SER A 155 7.79 -9.10 1.38
C SER A 155 8.21 -10.55 1.05
N GLY A 156 7.95 -11.03 -0.17
CA GLY A 156 8.49 -12.29 -0.68
C GLY A 156 9.91 -12.12 -1.24
N LEU A 157 10.41 -13.09 -2.02
CA LEU A 157 11.73 -12.96 -2.66
C LEU A 157 11.69 -11.99 -3.84
N VAL A 158 10.83 -12.24 -4.84
CA VAL A 158 10.68 -11.33 -5.99
C VAL A 158 10.03 -10.02 -5.53
N THR A 159 8.92 -10.08 -4.80
CA THR A 159 8.26 -8.86 -4.31
C THR A 159 9.06 -8.07 -3.27
N GLY A 160 9.86 -8.73 -2.44
CA GLY A 160 10.83 -8.06 -1.58
C GLY A 160 11.96 -7.41 -2.37
N SER A 161 12.36 -7.99 -3.51
CA SER A 161 13.31 -7.34 -4.44
C SER A 161 12.71 -6.12 -5.11
N LEU A 162 11.42 -6.15 -5.46
CA LEU A 162 10.71 -4.97 -5.99
C LEU A 162 10.68 -3.85 -4.95
N THR A 163 10.43 -4.17 -3.68
CA THR A 163 10.45 -3.20 -2.58
C THR A 163 11.79 -2.46 -2.50
N GLY A 164 11.80 -1.14 -2.66
CA GLY A 164 13.00 -0.29 -2.57
C GLY A 164 13.37 0.12 -1.14
N LEU A 165 13.16 -0.74 -0.16
CA LEU A 165 13.43 -0.46 1.27
C LEU A 165 14.43 -1.48 1.84
N GLU A 166 15.53 -0.99 2.41
CA GLU A 166 16.67 -1.81 2.86
C GLU A 166 16.27 -2.89 3.87
N LEU A 167 15.27 -2.60 4.71
CA LEU A 167 14.75 -3.54 5.72
C LEU A 167 14.31 -4.87 5.11
N PHE A 168 13.77 -4.85 3.90
CA PHE A 168 13.28 -6.04 3.20
C PHE A 168 14.37 -6.73 2.38
N HIS A 169 15.57 -6.15 2.30
CA HIS A 169 16.71 -6.70 1.58
C HIS A 169 17.78 -7.30 2.49
N LYS A 170 18.06 -6.60 3.58
CA LYS A 170 19.18 -6.90 4.46
C LYS A 170 19.02 -8.28 5.09
N LYS A 171 20.03 -9.14 4.86
CA LYS A 171 20.07 -10.54 5.32
C LYS A 171 19.08 -11.48 4.61
N PHE A 172 18.55 -11.08 3.46
CA PHE A 172 17.70 -11.92 2.60
C PHE A 172 18.27 -12.13 1.19
N ASP A 173 19.50 -11.65 0.93
CA ASP A 173 20.17 -11.71 -0.38
C ASP A 173 19.35 -11.09 -1.53
N LEU A 174 18.64 -9.99 -1.21
CA LEU A 174 17.84 -9.23 -2.17
C LEU A 174 18.48 -7.84 -2.44
N PRO A 175 18.19 -7.22 -3.59
CA PRO A 175 17.28 -7.67 -4.66
C PRO A 175 17.85 -8.79 -5.55
N LEU A 176 16.97 -9.59 -6.14
CA LEU A 176 17.30 -10.54 -7.21
C LEU A 176 17.70 -9.80 -8.50
N ASP A 177 18.59 -10.40 -9.30
CA ASP A 177 19.20 -9.81 -10.50
C ASP A 177 18.21 -9.21 -11.53
N GLN A 178 16.99 -9.75 -11.61
CA GLN A 178 15.98 -9.28 -12.57
C GLN A 178 15.28 -8.00 -12.10
N VAL A 179 15.55 -7.51 -10.90
CA VAL A 179 14.95 -6.28 -10.36
C VAL A 179 16.00 -5.20 -10.22
N ILE A 180 15.69 -4.03 -10.74
CA ILE A 180 16.53 -2.83 -10.70
C ILE A 180 15.71 -1.65 -10.19
N HIS A 181 16.34 -0.68 -9.53
CA HIS A 181 15.66 0.47 -8.95
C HIS A 181 16.12 1.77 -9.59
N THR A 182 15.16 2.62 -9.96
CA THR A 182 15.38 4.03 -10.31
C THR A 182 15.10 4.95 -9.11
N GLU A 183 15.19 6.25 -9.33
CA GLU A 183 14.98 7.30 -8.33
C GLU A 183 13.68 7.14 -7.52
N ALA A 184 13.75 7.50 -6.24
CA ALA A 184 12.56 7.70 -5.43
C ALA A 184 11.90 9.03 -5.87
N PRO A 185 10.61 9.07 -6.23
CA PRO A 185 9.91 10.30 -6.60
C PRO A 185 9.56 11.12 -5.34
N TYR A 186 10.58 11.57 -4.63
CA TYR A 186 10.48 12.16 -3.31
C TYR A 186 11.14 13.54 -3.26
N TYR A 187 10.35 14.54 -3.64
CA TYR A 187 10.82 15.91 -3.80
C TYR A 187 11.47 16.50 -2.53
N PHE A 188 10.94 16.19 -1.34
CA PHE A 188 11.52 16.64 -0.07
C PHE A 188 12.88 16.01 0.25
N ARG A 189 13.32 14.97 -0.46
CA ARG A 189 14.64 14.34 -0.29
C ARG A 189 15.54 14.44 -1.50
N ARG A 190 15.21 15.28 -2.49
CA ARG A 190 16.09 15.57 -3.63
C ARG A 190 17.46 16.08 -3.18
N ASP A 191 18.54 15.69 -3.84
CA ASP A 191 19.88 16.11 -3.43
C ASP A 191 20.12 17.62 -3.65
N ASP A 192 19.66 18.14 -4.78
CA ASP A 192 19.77 19.56 -5.12
C ASP A 192 18.53 20.35 -4.66
N LEU A 193 18.71 21.17 -3.62
CA LEU A 193 17.64 21.95 -3.01
C LEU A 193 17.11 23.07 -3.90
N ASP A 194 17.90 23.52 -4.88
CA ASP A 194 17.54 24.61 -5.78
C ASP A 194 16.62 24.14 -6.92
N MET A 195 16.51 22.82 -7.13
CA MET A 195 15.56 22.25 -8.09
C MET A 195 14.12 22.58 -7.69
N SER A 196 13.37 23.13 -8.65
CA SER A 196 11.91 23.18 -8.57
C SER A 196 11.33 21.76 -8.65
N GLU A 197 10.04 21.62 -8.33
CA GLU A 197 9.35 20.33 -8.43
C GLU A 197 9.31 19.80 -9.86
N ALA A 198 9.13 20.69 -10.85
CA ALA A 198 9.20 20.34 -12.26
C ALA A 198 10.61 19.90 -12.69
N ASP A 199 11.66 20.57 -12.20
CA ASP A 199 13.06 20.18 -12.48
C ASP A 199 13.38 18.82 -11.84
N PHE A 200 12.86 18.54 -10.66
CA PHE A 200 13.01 17.24 -10.01
C PHE A 200 12.26 16.13 -10.77
N THR A 201 11.06 16.40 -11.30
CA THR A 201 10.37 15.48 -12.22
C THR A 201 11.24 15.18 -13.45
N ASN A 202 11.82 16.22 -14.08
CA ASN A 202 12.74 16.05 -15.22
C ASN A 202 13.99 15.25 -14.84
N HIS A 203 14.53 15.45 -13.63
CA HIS A 203 15.63 14.66 -13.10
C HIS A 203 15.28 13.17 -13.00
N CYS A 204 14.11 12.82 -12.44
CA CYS A 204 13.65 11.44 -12.38
C CYS A 204 13.50 10.82 -13.79
N VAL A 205 12.98 11.58 -14.75
CA VAL A 205 12.87 11.17 -16.17
C VAL A 205 14.24 10.88 -16.76
N GLN A 206 15.21 11.78 -16.58
CA GLN A 206 16.57 11.61 -17.07
C GLN A 206 17.22 10.35 -16.48
N LYS A 207 17.08 10.14 -15.17
CA LYS A 207 17.65 8.96 -14.48
C LYS A 207 17.02 7.66 -14.96
N LEU A 208 15.72 7.66 -15.25
CA LEU A 208 15.05 6.52 -15.86
C LEU A 208 15.56 6.25 -17.28
N GLU A 209 15.72 7.26 -18.13
CA GLU A 209 16.29 7.08 -19.47
C GLU A 209 17.74 6.58 -19.43
N GLU A 210 18.58 7.11 -18.53
CA GLU A 210 19.95 6.64 -18.30
C GLU A 210 19.98 5.17 -17.88
N LEU A 211 19.08 4.77 -16.97
CA LEU A 211 18.94 3.37 -16.54
C LEU A 211 18.53 2.47 -17.71
N ILE A 212 17.51 2.86 -18.48
CA ILE A 212 17.05 2.07 -19.63
C ILE A 212 18.16 1.93 -20.68
N ALA A 213 18.90 3.01 -20.96
CA ALA A 213 20.00 2.99 -21.91
C ALA A 213 21.14 2.05 -21.45
N ARG A 214 21.45 2.03 -20.15
CA ARG A 214 22.45 1.13 -19.58
C ARG A 214 22.06 -0.34 -19.65
N GLU A 215 20.80 -0.65 -19.34
CA GLU A 215 20.34 -2.04 -19.23
C GLU A 215 19.88 -2.63 -20.58
N GLY A 216 19.59 -1.78 -21.56
CA GLY A 216 18.99 -2.12 -22.85
C GLY A 216 17.48 -2.30 -22.74
N ALA A 217 16.71 -1.49 -23.48
CA ALA A 217 15.24 -1.52 -23.45
C ALA A 217 14.66 -2.89 -23.85
N GLU A 218 15.36 -3.64 -24.70
CA GLU A 218 15.03 -5.01 -25.10
C GLU A 218 15.14 -6.03 -23.96
N ASN A 219 15.76 -5.66 -22.84
CA ASN A 219 15.89 -6.50 -21.66
C ASN A 219 14.88 -6.17 -20.55
N ILE A 220 14.10 -5.08 -20.69
CA ILE A 220 13.22 -4.56 -19.62
C ILE A 220 11.76 -4.84 -19.96
N ALA A 221 11.10 -5.69 -19.16
CA ALA A 221 9.71 -6.09 -19.33
C ALA A 221 8.72 -5.06 -18.82
N GLY A 222 9.00 -4.47 -17.66
CA GLY A 222 8.03 -3.60 -17.00
C GLY A 222 8.62 -2.63 -16.00
N PHE A 223 7.81 -1.65 -15.65
CA PHE A 223 8.03 -0.68 -14.60
C PHE A 223 6.89 -0.82 -13.59
N ILE A 224 7.21 -0.91 -12.29
CA ILE A 224 6.21 -0.95 -11.21
C ILE A 224 6.31 0.29 -10.35
N GLY A 225 5.16 0.86 -10.00
CA GLY A 225 5.10 1.90 -8.98
C GLY A 225 3.71 2.09 -8.39
N GLU A 226 3.68 2.32 -7.08
CA GLU A 226 2.52 2.84 -6.37
C GLU A 226 2.23 4.27 -6.85
N PRO A 227 0.97 4.66 -7.17
CA PRO A 227 0.63 6.03 -7.55
C PRO A 227 1.12 7.07 -6.53
N VAL A 228 1.05 6.71 -5.24
CA VAL A 228 1.58 7.42 -4.07
C VAL A 228 2.38 6.42 -3.26
N LEU A 229 3.62 6.71 -2.87
CA LEU A 229 4.38 5.79 -2.02
C LEU A 229 3.68 5.64 -0.66
N GLY A 230 3.25 4.42 -0.30
CA GLY A 230 2.61 4.15 0.98
C GLY A 230 3.66 3.96 2.08
N THR A 231 4.14 2.73 2.25
CA THR A 231 5.11 2.37 3.31
C THR A 231 6.44 3.13 3.15
N GLY A 232 6.79 3.56 1.94
CA GLY A 232 7.96 4.39 1.67
C GLY A 232 7.98 5.74 2.37
N GLY A 233 6.84 6.22 2.88
CA GLY A 233 6.76 7.45 3.68
C GLY A 233 5.57 8.36 3.37
N ILE A 234 4.51 7.85 2.72
CA ILE A 234 3.34 8.65 2.30
C ILE A 234 3.81 9.83 1.44
N VAL A 235 4.28 9.52 0.24
CA VAL A 235 4.89 10.50 -0.66
C VAL A 235 4.06 10.60 -1.93
N PRO A 236 3.22 11.64 -2.06
CA PRO A 236 2.62 11.99 -3.35
C PRO A 236 3.72 12.21 -4.39
N PRO A 237 3.51 11.79 -5.65
CA PRO A 237 4.48 12.02 -6.70
C PRO A 237 4.59 13.52 -6.99
N PRO A 238 5.76 14.03 -7.43
CA PRO A 238 5.87 15.42 -7.79
C PRO A 238 4.99 15.76 -9.00
N GLU A 239 4.61 17.02 -9.12
CA GLU A 239 3.77 17.49 -10.24
C GLU A 239 4.32 17.04 -11.61
N GLY A 240 3.43 16.52 -12.46
CA GLY A 240 3.76 16.05 -13.81
C GLY A 240 4.52 14.71 -13.89
N TYR A 241 4.89 14.09 -12.76
CA TYR A 241 5.70 12.87 -12.73
C TYR A 241 5.12 11.73 -13.58
N TRP A 242 3.87 11.33 -13.32
CA TRP A 242 3.28 10.17 -13.98
C TRP A 242 3.12 10.33 -15.50
N PRO A 243 2.60 11.45 -16.03
CA PRO A 243 2.61 11.71 -17.46
C PRO A 243 4.02 11.61 -18.07
N ALA A 244 5.04 12.18 -17.40
CA ALA A 244 6.40 12.20 -17.92
C ALA A 244 7.05 10.80 -17.94
N ILE A 245 6.89 10.02 -16.87
CA ILE A 245 7.39 8.64 -16.81
C ILE A 245 6.72 7.76 -17.86
N GLN A 246 5.39 7.86 -18.01
CA GLN A 246 4.65 7.07 -19.00
C GLN A 246 5.13 7.32 -20.43
N ALA A 247 5.49 8.57 -20.77
CA ALA A 247 6.05 8.89 -22.08
C ALA A 247 7.37 8.13 -22.35
N VAL A 248 8.24 8.02 -21.35
CA VAL A 248 9.47 7.23 -21.42
C VAL A 248 9.17 5.74 -21.59
N LEU A 249 8.28 5.19 -20.76
CA LEU A 249 7.93 3.76 -20.81
C LEU A 249 7.35 3.38 -22.18
N LYS A 250 6.45 4.21 -22.72
CA LYS A 250 5.83 4.02 -24.03
C LYS A 250 6.85 4.06 -25.16
N LYS A 251 7.81 4.99 -25.12
CA LYS A 251 8.92 5.10 -26.10
C LYS A 251 9.77 3.82 -26.18
N HIS A 252 9.88 3.08 -25.08
CA HIS A 252 10.73 1.89 -24.97
C HIS A 252 9.97 0.56 -24.93
N ASP A 253 8.65 0.57 -25.17
CA ASP A 253 7.76 -0.58 -25.06
C ASP A 253 7.94 -1.34 -23.72
N ILE A 254 7.90 -0.59 -22.61
CA ILE A 254 7.97 -1.12 -21.25
C ILE A 254 6.57 -1.07 -20.64
N LEU A 255 6.07 -2.20 -20.14
CA LEU A 255 4.74 -2.28 -19.55
C LEU A 255 4.68 -1.58 -18.18
N LEU A 256 3.56 -0.94 -17.85
CA LEU A 256 3.35 -0.27 -16.56
C LEU A 256 2.48 -1.13 -15.62
N ILE A 257 3.01 -1.42 -14.43
CA ILE A 257 2.24 -1.93 -13.28
C ILE A 257 1.94 -0.76 -12.34
N SER A 258 0.66 -0.43 -12.15
CA SER A 258 0.22 0.46 -11.07
C SER A 258 -0.04 -0.36 -9.81
N ASP A 259 0.79 -0.21 -8.78
CA ASP A 259 0.58 -0.90 -7.52
C ASP A 259 -0.43 -0.13 -6.64
N GLU A 260 -1.68 -0.54 -6.72
CA GLU A 260 -2.82 0.12 -6.09
C GLU A 260 -3.29 -0.58 -4.82
N VAL A 261 -2.41 -1.37 -4.21
CA VAL A 261 -2.70 -2.05 -2.96
C VAL A 261 -3.11 -1.07 -1.85
N VAL A 262 -2.56 0.15 -1.83
CA VAL A 262 -2.97 1.21 -0.87
C VAL A 262 -3.99 2.18 -1.47
N THR A 263 -3.78 2.60 -2.71
CA THR A 263 -4.53 3.70 -3.32
C THR A 263 -5.89 3.29 -3.88
N GLY A 264 -6.06 2.01 -4.21
CA GLY A 264 -7.27 1.48 -4.80
C GLY A 264 -8.50 1.61 -3.88
N PHE A 265 -9.65 1.73 -4.53
CA PHE A 265 -10.98 1.88 -3.91
C PHE A 265 -11.15 3.14 -3.06
N GLY A 266 -10.59 4.28 -3.50
CA GLY A 266 -11.00 5.58 -2.96
C GLY A 266 -9.97 6.35 -2.13
N ARG A 267 -8.82 5.76 -1.77
CA ARG A 267 -7.92 6.31 -0.75
C ARG A 267 -7.40 7.71 -1.08
N THR A 268 -7.18 8.01 -2.35
CA THR A 268 -6.71 9.32 -2.83
C THR A 268 -7.84 10.34 -3.04
N GLY A 269 -9.10 9.99 -2.76
CA GLY A 269 -10.28 10.76 -3.16
C GLY A 269 -10.79 10.41 -4.57
N SER A 270 -10.16 9.45 -5.24
CA SER A 270 -10.61 8.89 -6.52
C SER A 270 -10.71 7.38 -6.40
N MET A 271 -11.55 6.74 -7.22
CA MET A 271 -11.77 5.28 -7.18
C MET A 271 -10.45 4.49 -7.25
N MET A 272 -9.52 4.92 -8.11
CA MET A 272 -8.16 4.39 -8.20
C MET A 272 -7.18 5.56 -8.22
N GLY A 273 -5.98 5.37 -7.69
CA GLY A 273 -4.86 6.29 -7.78
C GLY A 273 -4.40 6.51 -9.22
N SER A 274 -4.52 5.50 -10.10
CA SER A 274 -4.24 5.62 -11.52
C SER A 274 -5.13 6.67 -12.17
N THR A 275 -6.42 6.67 -11.85
CA THR A 275 -7.37 7.70 -12.31
C THR A 275 -7.00 9.07 -11.75
N HIS A 276 -6.62 9.13 -10.47
CA HIS A 276 -6.22 10.39 -9.81
C HIS A 276 -5.03 11.07 -10.49
N TYR A 277 -4.03 10.29 -10.91
CA TYR A 277 -2.79 10.81 -11.48
C TYR A 277 -2.66 10.65 -13.01
N GLY A 278 -3.74 10.29 -13.71
CA GLY A 278 -3.72 10.11 -15.16
C GLY A 278 -2.76 9.01 -15.64
N MET A 279 -2.71 7.90 -14.90
CA MET A 279 -1.94 6.71 -15.27
C MET A 279 -2.79 5.77 -16.15
N GLU A 280 -2.16 5.21 -17.18
CA GLU A 280 -2.71 4.21 -18.10
C GLU A 280 -1.93 2.89 -17.95
N PRO A 281 -2.11 2.16 -16.84
CA PRO A 281 -1.35 0.93 -16.58
C PRO A 281 -1.76 -0.21 -17.52
N ASP A 282 -0.83 -1.13 -17.76
CA ASP A 282 -1.09 -2.41 -18.43
C ASP A 282 -1.58 -3.47 -17.42
N ILE A 283 -1.19 -3.35 -16.15
CA ILE A 283 -1.62 -4.20 -15.02
C ILE A 283 -1.81 -3.35 -13.76
N ILE A 284 -2.85 -3.63 -12.96
CA ILE A 284 -3.08 -2.99 -11.66
C ILE A 284 -3.06 -4.04 -10.53
N THR A 285 -2.32 -3.75 -9.45
CA THR A 285 -2.31 -4.58 -8.22
C THR A 285 -3.32 -4.05 -7.21
N ILE A 286 -4.20 -4.89 -6.66
CA ILE A 286 -5.15 -4.51 -5.61
C ILE A 286 -5.09 -5.49 -4.42
N ALA A 287 -5.36 -5.00 -3.21
CA ALA A 287 -5.62 -5.81 -2.00
C ALA A 287 -6.26 -4.88 -0.95
N LYS A 288 -5.95 -5.04 0.35
CA LYS A 288 -6.31 -4.12 1.46
C LYS A 288 -7.74 -3.57 1.38
N GLY A 289 -7.92 -2.38 0.80
CA GLY A 289 -9.20 -1.70 0.62
C GLY A 289 -10.22 -2.47 -0.21
N LEU A 290 -9.81 -3.48 -1.00
CA LEU A 290 -10.70 -4.39 -1.72
C LEU A 290 -11.74 -5.05 -0.82
N THR A 291 -11.36 -5.41 0.41
CA THR A 291 -12.22 -6.07 1.41
C THR A 291 -12.30 -5.28 2.71
N SER A 292 -11.70 -4.09 2.75
CA SER A 292 -11.36 -3.40 3.99
C SER A 292 -10.67 -4.29 5.05
N ALA A 293 -9.87 -5.26 4.60
CA ALA A 293 -9.25 -6.30 5.42
C ALA A 293 -10.19 -7.17 6.28
N TYR A 294 -11.50 -7.18 6.01
CA TYR A 294 -12.44 -8.10 6.70
C TYR A 294 -12.18 -9.57 6.33
N ALA A 295 -11.63 -9.81 5.15
CA ALA A 295 -11.09 -11.11 4.73
C ALA A 295 -9.86 -10.90 3.82
N PRO A 296 -8.86 -11.79 3.84
CA PRO A 296 -7.71 -11.71 2.93
C PRO A 296 -8.16 -11.88 1.47
N LEU A 297 -7.80 -10.92 0.62
CA LEU A 297 -8.01 -10.98 -0.81
C LEU A 297 -7.08 -9.97 -1.51
N SER A 298 -6.56 -10.37 -2.66
CA SER A 298 -5.80 -9.52 -3.58
C SER A 298 -6.29 -9.73 -5.00
N GLY A 299 -5.85 -8.88 -5.93
CA GLY A 299 -6.13 -9.03 -7.34
C GLY A 299 -5.06 -8.43 -8.24
N SER A 300 -4.90 -9.05 -9.40
CA SER A 300 -4.16 -8.52 -10.55
C SER A 300 -5.17 -8.22 -11.65
N ILE A 301 -5.42 -6.93 -11.91
CA ILE A 301 -6.28 -6.48 -13.00
C ILE A 301 -5.42 -6.33 -14.25
N VAL A 302 -5.81 -6.98 -15.34
CA VAL A 302 -5.03 -7.07 -16.57
C VAL A 302 -5.73 -6.31 -17.69
N SER A 303 -5.01 -5.45 -18.39
CA SER A 303 -5.50 -4.69 -19.55
C SER A 303 -5.88 -5.57 -20.74
N ASP A 304 -6.71 -5.05 -21.65
CA ASP A 304 -7.06 -5.74 -22.89
C ASP A 304 -5.83 -6.10 -23.74
N LYS A 305 -4.84 -5.20 -23.79
CA LYS A 305 -3.57 -5.40 -24.50
C LYS A 305 -2.81 -6.63 -23.99
N VAL A 306 -2.67 -6.76 -22.68
CA VAL A 306 -1.98 -7.90 -22.07
C VAL A 306 -2.83 -9.15 -22.19
N TRP A 307 -4.14 -9.04 -21.90
CA TRP A 307 -5.08 -10.16 -21.98
C TRP A 307 -5.09 -10.83 -23.35
N LYS A 308 -5.10 -10.04 -24.43
CA LYS A 308 -5.12 -10.59 -25.79
C LYS A 308 -3.91 -11.47 -26.09
N VAL A 309 -2.71 -11.06 -25.68
CA VAL A 309 -1.48 -11.86 -25.86
C VAL A 309 -1.52 -13.12 -25.00
N LEU A 310 -2.10 -13.05 -23.79
CA LEU A 310 -2.27 -14.24 -22.94
C LEU A 310 -3.22 -15.25 -23.58
N GLU A 311 -4.35 -14.79 -24.14
CA GLU A 311 -5.29 -15.66 -24.89
C GLU A 311 -4.58 -16.35 -26.05
N ASP A 312 -3.90 -15.58 -26.92
CA ASP A 312 -3.16 -16.13 -28.07
C ASP A 312 -2.09 -17.15 -27.61
N GLY A 313 -1.41 -16.87 -26.50
CA GLY A 313 -0.45 -17.81 -25.91
C GLY A 313 -1.10 -19.09 -25.38
N THR A 314 -2.31 -19.01 -24.81
CA THR A 314 -3.03 -20.21 -24.34
C THR A 314 -3.65 -21.03 -25.48
N ASP A 315 -3.97 -20.40 -26.61
CA ASP A 315 -4.36 -21.12 -27.84
C ASP A 315 -3.20 -21.99 -28.36
N GLU A 316 -1.96 -21.51 -28.25
CA GLU A 316 -0.76 -22.23 -28.71
C GLU A 316 -0.21 -23.23 -27.67
N PHE A 317 -0.12 -22.82 -26.40
CA PHE A 317 0.61 -23.56 -25.36
C PHE A 317 -0.30 -24.25 -24.32
N GLY A 318 -1.62 -24.14 -24.48
CA GLY A 318 -2.60 -24.71 -23.56
C GLY A 318 -2.77 -23.89 -22.27
N PRO A 319 -3.42 -24.48 -21.25
CA PRO A 319 -3.77 -23.77 -20.02
C PRO A 319 -2.54 -23.18 -19.31
N ILE A 320 -2.69 -21.97 -18.77
CA ILE A 320 -1.62 -21.31 -18.01
C ILE A 320 -1.25 -22.10 -16.74
N GLY A 321 0.04 -22.36 -16.55
CA GLY A 321 0.60 -22.99 -15.35
C GLY A 321 0.69 -22.06 -14.15
N HIS A 322 -0.44 -21.48 -13.72
CA HIS A 322 -0.52 -20.57 -12.58
C HIS A 322 -1.81 -20.74 -11.80
N GLY A 323 -1.71 -20.86 -10.48
CA GLY A 323 -2.85 -21.09 -9.61
C GLY A 323 -2.46 -21.13 -8.15
N TRP A 324 -3.32 -20.56 -7.31
CA TRP A 324 -3.28 -20.69 -5.86
C TRP A 324 -4.51 -21.48 -5.39
N THR A 325 -4.35 -22.39 -4.43
CA THR A 325 -5.49 -23.16 -3.88
C THR A 325 -6.65 -22.25 -3.48
N TYR A 326 -6.36 -21.13 -2.83
CA TYR A 326 -7.36 -20.17 -2.35
C TYR A 326 -7.63 -19.01 -3.32
N SER A 327 -7.21 -19.12 -4.58
CA SER A 327 -7.55 -18.14 -5.63
C SER A 327 -9.08 -18.01 -5.73
N ALA A 328 -9.57 -16.78 -5.66
CA ALA A 328 -10.99 -16.43 -5.67
C ALA A 328 -11.81 -17.11 -4.54
N HIS A 329 -11.22 -17.24 -3.34
CA HIS A 329 -11.88 -17.86 -2.19
C HIS A 329 -13.28 -17.26 -1.93
N PRO A 330 -14.36 -18.08 -1.82
CA PRO A 330 -15.74 -17.58 -1.76
C PRO A 330 -15.97 -16.56 -0.64
N ILE A 331 -15.51 -16.85 0.59
CA ILE A 331 -15.62 -15.91 1.72
C ILE A 331 -14.93 -14.56 1.46
N GLY A 332 -13.72 -14.58 0.89
CA GLY A 332 -13.00 -13.35 0.53
C GLY A 332 -13.75 -12.55 -0.53
N ALA A 333 -14.32 -13.25 -1.53
CA ALA A 333 -15.12 -12.63 -2.55
C ALA A 333 -16.41 -11.99 -2.00
N ALA A 334 -17.13 -12.69 -1.11
CA ALA A 334 -18.33 -12.16 -0.45
C ALA A 334 -18.01 -10.92 0.39
N ALA A 335 -16.90 -10.93 1.13
CA ALA A 335 -16.41 -9.76 1.87
C ALA A 335 -16.13 -8.58 0.92
N GLY A 336 -15.49 -8.85 -0.22
CA GLY A 336 -15.21 -7.84 -1.25
C GLY A 336 -16.50 -7.23 -1.83
N VAL A 337 -17.49 -8.05 -2.17
CA VAL A 337 -18.79 -7.58 -2.68
C VAL A 337 -19.47 -6.67 -1.65
N ALA A 338 -19.56 -7.11 -0.40
CA ALA A 338 -20.19 -6.31 0.66
C ALA A 338 -19.44 -5.00 0.93
N ASN A 339 -18.10 -5.05 0.97
CA ASN A 339 -17.25 -3.89 1.16
C ASN A 339 -17.42 -2.85 0.04
N LEU A 340 -17.37 -3.27 -1.23
CA LEU A 340 -17.49 -2.34 -2.36
C LEU A 340 -18.88 -1.69 -2.43
N LYS A 341 -19.94 -2.43 -2.07
CA LYS A 341 -21.28 -1.84 -1.91
C LYS A 341 -21.29 -0.79 -0.80
N LEU A 342 -20.72 -1.11 0.35
CA LEU A 342 -20.71 -0.20 1.49
C LEU A 342 -19.91 1.09 1.23
N ILE A 343 -18.82 1.01 0.45
CA ILE A 343 -18.07 2.19 0.01
C ILE A 343 -18.98 3.16 -0.77
N ASP A 344 -19.81 2.62 -1.67
CA ASP A 344 -20.73 3.42 -2.50
C ASP A 344 -21.92 3.92 -1.68
N ASP A 345 -22.58 3.02 -0.93
CA ASP A 345 -23.79 3.32 -0.15
C ASP A 345 -23.56 4.42 0.90
N LEU A 346 -22.35 4.45 1.48
CA LEU A 346 -21.94 5.46 2.46
C LEU A 346 -21.18 6.64 1.82
N ASN A 347 -21.00 6.65 0.49
CA ASN A 347 -20.27 7.67 -0.25
C ASN A 347 -18.90 8.02 0.38
N LEU A 348 -18.14 6.99 0.77
CA LEU A 348 -16.94 7.17 1.58
C LEU A 348 -15.78 7.83 0.84
N ILE A 349 -15.78 7.77 -0.49
CA ILE A 349 -14.71 8.34 -1.31
C ILE A 349 -14.73 9.87 -1.23
N GLU A 350 -15.91 10.51 -1.23
CA GLU A 350 -16.01 11.97 -1.09
C GLU A 350 -15.42 12.44 0.24
N ASN A 351 -15.65 11.69 1.33
CA ASN A 351 -15.12 12.04 2.63
C ASN A 351 -13.58 12.00 2.68
N ASN A 352 -12.94 11.19 1.84
CA ASN A 352 -11.48 11.17 1.72
C ASN A 352 -10.92 12.48 1.20
N THR A 353 -11.66 13.21 0.37
CA THR A 353 -11.28 14.57 -0.04
C THR A 353 -11.62 15.54 1.09
N VAL A 354 -12.88 15.61 1.52
CA VAL A 354 -13.36 16.63 2.47
C VAL A 354 -12.66 16.57 3.82
N THR A 355 -12.66 15.40 4.48
CA THR A 355 -12.06 15.24 5.81
C THR A 355 -10.55 15.02 5.73
N GLY A 356 -10.07 14.46 4.63
CA GLY A 356 -8.64 14.31 4.39
C GLY A 356 -7.92 15.65 4.22
N ASP A 357 -8.49 16.59 3.46
CA ASP A 357 -7.97 17.96 3.32
C ASP A 357 -8.03 18.70 4.65
N TYR A 358 -9.14 18.54 5.40
CA TYR A 358 -9.28 19.10 6.74
C TYR A 358 -8.18 18.64 7.69
N LEU A 359 -7.90 17.32 7.72
CA LEU A 359 -6.85 16.73 8.55
C LEU A 359 -5.46 17.32 8.22
N ARG A 360 -5.11 17.37 6.92
CA ARG A 360 -3.82 17.94 6.48
C ARG A 360 -3.71 19.43 6.77
N ALA A 361 -4.76 20.20 6.55
CA ALA A 361 -4.79 21.62 6.86
C ALA A 361 -4.57 21.87 8.36
N GLY A 362 -5.20 21.07 9.22
CA GLY A 362 -4.99 21.13 10.66
C GLY A 362 -3.56 20.80 11.09
N PHE A 363 -2.91 19.80 10.49
CA PHE A 363 -1.49 19.55 10.72
C PHE A 363 -0.63 20.74 10.30
N MET A 364 -0.88 21.31 9.12
CA MET A 364 -0.14 22.48 8.64
C MET A 364 -0.31 23.68 9.56
N GLU A 365 -1.54 23.97 10.01
CA GLU A 365 -1.84 25.08 10.92
C GLU A 365 -1.10 24.94 12.27
N ARG A 366 -1.07 23.73 12.83
CA ARG A 366 -0.55 23.50 14.20
C ARG A 366 0.95 23.24 14.25
N LEU A 367 1.51 22.66 13.20
CA LEU A 367 2.87 22.12 13.20
C LEU A 367 3.72 22.64 12.04
N GLY A 368 3.16 23.37 11.08
CA GLY A 368 3.88 23.87 9.91
C GLY A 368 5.08 24.76 10.27
N ASP A 369 4.98 25.56 11.34
CA ASP A 369 6.05 26.44 11.82
C ASP A 369 6.98 25.78 12.86
N HIS A 370 6.74 24.52 13.23
CA HIS A 370 7.57 23.83 14.21
C HIS A 370 9.00 23.65 13.65
N PRO A 371 10.06 23.99 14.41
CA PRO A 371 11.44 24.03 13.90
C PRO A 371 11.97 22.65 13.46
N ASN A 372 11.42 21.57 14.02
CA ASN A 372 11.76 20.19 13.66
C ASN A 372 10.75 19.51 12.72
N VAL A 373 9.75 20.23 12.20
CA VAL A 373 8.85 19.70 11.16
C VAL A 373 9.34 20.19 9.81
N GLY A 374 9.92 19.26 9.04
CA GLY A 374 10.52 19.54 7.74
C GLY A 374 9.50 19.57 6.63
N ASP A 375 8.55 18.64 6.66
CA ASP A 375 7.53 18.47 5.62
C ASP A 375 6.22 17.93 6.20
N ILE A 376 5.11 18.47 5.70
CA ILE A 376 3.75 17.96 5.92
C ILE A 376 3.14 17.74 4.55
N ARG A 377 2.83 16.48 4.23
CA ARG A 377 2.41 16.07 2.89
C ARG A 377 1.30 15.03 2.93
N GLY A 378 0.64 14.82 1.79
CA GLY A 378 -0.35 13.78 1.62
C GLY A 378 -1.36 14.09 0.53
N VAL A 379 -2.33 13.20 0.35
CA VAL A 379 -3.41 13.30 -0.64
C VAL A 379 -4.58 12.42 -0.20
N GLY A 380 -5.83 12.83 -0.49
CA GLY A 380 -7.02 12.08 -0.07
C GLY A 380 -7.02 11.82 1.43
N MET A 381 -7.10 10.57 1.86
CA MET A 381 -7.05 10.18 3.28
C MET A 381 -5.67 9.62 3.68
N LEU A 382 -4.60 10.17 3.11
CA LEU A 382 -3.21 9.92 3.48
C LEU A 382 -2.55 11.22 3.94
N ALA A 383 -1.78 11.16 5.03
CA ALA A 383 -0.97 12.29 5.50
C ALA A 383 0.31 11.81 6.19
N ALA A 384 1.37 12.59 6.12
CA ALA A 384 2.59 12.37 6.88
C ALA A 384 3.22 13.68 7.35
N ILE A 385 3.91 13.59 8.48
CA ILE A 385 4.75 14.64 9.05
C ILE A 385 6.17 14.07 9.14
N GLU A 386 7.11 14.71 8.48
CA GLU A 386 8.51 14.32 8.51
C GLU A 386 9.33 15.27 9.38
N PHE A 387 10.12 14.67 10.26
CA PHE A 387 10.91 15.39 11.25
C PHE A 387 12.36 15.55 10.79
N VAL A 388 12.91 16.71 11.09
CA VAL A 388 14.29 17.11 10.77
C VAL A 388 14.94 17.75 11.99
N GLU A 389 16.26 17.60 12.13
CA GLU A 389 17.01 18.28 13.18
C GLU A 389 17.08 19.79 12.92
N GLU A 390 17.26 20.18 11.64
CA GLU A 390 17.26 21.57 11.21
C GLU A 390 16.43 21.73 9.93
N LYS A 391 15.38 22.55 9.99
CA LYS A 391 14.47 22.80 8.86
C LYS A 391 15.18 23.48 7.69
N GLN A 392 15.98 24.52 7.97
CA GLN A 392 16.81 25.16 6.96
C GLN A 392 17.91 24.19 6.52
N GLY A 393 18.03 23.93 5.21
CA GLY A 393 18.97 22.95 4.68
C GLY A 393 18.56 21.49 4.87
N ARG A 394 17.40 21.21 5.50
CA ARG A 394 16.81 19.88 5.72
C ARG A 394 17.79 18.85 6.30
N LYS A 395 18.44 19.19 7.41
CA LYS A 395 19.32 18.25 8.10
C LYS A 395 18.49 17.24 8.89
N PHE A 396 18.61 15.95 8.56
CA PHE A 396 17.89 14.88 9.25
C PHE A 396 18.53 14.51 10.59
N PHE A 397 17.73 13.96 11.51
CA PHE A 397 18.26 13.39 12.75
C PHE A 397 19.13 12.15 12.47
N ASP A 398 20.05 11.88 13.39
CA ASP A 398 20.73 10.58 13.44
C ASP A 398 19.69 9.46 13.67
N PRO A 399 19.65 8.40 12.84
CA PRO A 399 18.67 7.32 12.97
C PRO A 399 18.64 6.63 14.35
N SER A 400 19.75 6.66 15.10
CA SER A 400 19.81 6.13 16.47
C SER A 400 18.95 6.92 17.47
N LYS A 401 18.61 8.17 17.17
CA LYS A 401 17.67 8.97 17.97
C LYS A 401 16.24 8.44 17.86
N THR A 402 15.86 7.77 16.78
CA THR A 402 14.52 7.14 16.61
C THR A 402 13.34 8.10 16.85
N VAL A 403 13.46 9.36 16.44
CA VAL A 403 12.49 10.43 16.72
C VAL A 403 11.08 10.06 16.26
N GLY A 404 10.92 9.53 15.04
CA GLY A 404 9.60 9.13 14.53
C GLY A 404 8.93 8.06 15.40
N ALA A 405 9.71 7.12 15.95
CA ALA A 405 9.21 6.09 16.86
C ALA A 405 8.83 6.68 18.23
N GLN A 406 9.59 7.65 18.74
CA GLN A 406 9.26 8.35 19.98
C GLN A 406 7.96 9.14 19.85
N VAL A 407 7.77 9.91 18.77
CA VAL A 407 6.53 10.67 18.53
C VAL A 407 5.34 9.73 18.36
N SER A 408 5.49 8.63 17.60
CA SER A 408 4.43 7.60 17.46
C SER A 408 4.06 6.97 18.81
N ALA A 409 5.04 6.69 19.68
CA ALA A 409 4.79 6.18 21.02
C ALA A 409 4.08 7.20 21.92
N ALA A 410 4.50 8.47 21.89
CA ALA A 410 3.87 9.56 22.62
C ALA A 410 2.43 9.81 22.17
N LEU A 411 2.14 9.66 20.87
CA LEU A 411 0.79 9.73 20.32
C LEU A 411 -0.08 8.55 20.78
N ALA A 412 0.47 7.33 20.77
CA ALA A 412 -0.22 6.14 21.27
C ALA A 412 -0.49 6.18 22.79
N ALA A 413 0.38 6.86 23.55
CA ALA A 413 0.13 7.13 24.97
C ALA A 413 -1.10 8.04 25.17
N LYS A 414 -1.37 8.95 24.22
CA LYS A 414 -2.54 9.83 24.17
C LYS A 414 -3.78 9.20 23.52
N GLY A 415 -3.72 7.91 23.19
CA GLY A 415 -4.87 7.17 22.67
C GLY A 415 -5.10 7.30 21.18
N VAL A 416 -4.12 7.74 20.39
CA VAL A 416 -4.19 7.78 18.92
C VAL A 416 -3.08 6.92 18.31
N ILE A 417 -3.39 6.14 17.29
CA ILE A 417 -2.39 5.34 16.57
C ILE A 417 -2.01 6.07 15.28
N GLY A 418 -0.76 6.51 15.21
CA GLY A 418 -0.07 6.87 13.97
C GLY A 418 1.18 6.01 13.83
N ARG A 419 1.66 5.80 12.60
CA ARG A 419 2.78 4.89 12.35
C ARG A 419 4.10 5.66 12.21
N ALA A 420 5.13 5.24 12.94
CA ALA A 420 6.51 5.57 12.58
C ALA A 420 6.91 4.83 11.30
N MET A 421 7.14 5.56 10.22
CA MET A 421 7.46 4.98 8.91
C MET A 421 8.93 4.51 8.86
N PRO A 422 9.27 3.50 8.04
CA PRO A 422 10.65 3.03 7.92
C PRO A 422 11.59 4.01 7.21
N GLN A 423 12.89 3.90 7.49
CA GLN A 423 13.98 4.65 6.83
C GLN A 423 13.77 6.18 6.81
N GLY A 424 13.31 6.73 7.94
CA GLY A 424 13.14 8.16 8.19
C GLY A 424 12.42 8.41 9.51
N ASP A 425 12.52 9.62 10.04
CA ASP A 425 11.70 10.07 11.16
C ASP A 425 10.42 10.67 10.60
N ILE A 426 9.44 9.82 10.30
CA ILE A 426 8.18 10.21 9.67
C ILE A 426 7.04 9.60 10.47
N LEU A 427 6.06 10.42 10.85
CA LEU A 427 4.79 9.98 11.41
C LEU A 427 3.73 9.97 10.30
N GLY A 428 3.20 8.78 9.98
CA GLY A 428 2.22 8.56 8.93
C GLY A 428 0.81 8.30 9.46
N PHE A 429 -0.18 8.74 8.68
CA PHE A 429 -1.61 8.62 8.92
C PHE A 429 -2.33 8.10 7.67
N ALA A 430 -3.21 7.13 7.89
CA ALA A 430 -4.10 6.59 6.86
C ALA A 430 -5.45 6.15 7.47
N PRO A 431 -6.22 7.08 8.08
CA PRO A 431 -7.41 6.73 8.85
C PRO A 431 -8.48 6.01 8.01
N PRO A 432 -9.45 5.32 8.64
CA PRO A 432 -10.64 4.84 7.92
C PRO A 432 -11.35 5.99 7.21
N PHE A 433 -11.98 5.71 6.07
CA PHE A 433 -12.69 6.71 5.27
C PHE A 433 -13.90 7.29 5.99
N CYS A 434 -14.40 6.61 7.03
CA CYS A 434 -15.49 7.11 7.86
C CYS A 434 -15.03 8.06 8.98
N LEU A 435 -13.76 8.49 9.00
CA LEU A 435 -13.27 9.48 9.95
C LEU A 435 -14.10 10.77 9.83
N THR A 436 -14.61 11.26 10.96
CA THR A 436 -15.32 12.54 11.03
C THR A 436 -14.36 13.70 11.30
N LYS A 437 -14.82 14.95 11.12
CA LYS A 437 -14.01 16.13 11.46
C LYS A 437 -13.68 16.20 12.95
N ASP A 438 -14.63 15.87 13.83
CA ASP A 438 -14.40 15.83 15.27
C ASP A 438 -13.34 14.79 15.65
N GLU A 439 -13.34 13.63 14.99
CA GLU A 439 -12.29 12.63 15.18
C GLU A 439 -10.96 13.06 14.57
N ALA A 440 -10.97 13.78 13.45
CA ALA A 440 -9.77 14.41 12.89
C ALA A 440 -9.18 15.44 13.86
N ASP A 441 -9.99 16.24 14.55
CA ASP A 441 -9.53 17.20 15.58
C ASP A 441 -8.83 16.49 16.75
N ILE A 442 -9.33 15.31 17.16
CA ILE A 442 -8.66 14.46 18.16
C ILE A 442 -7.28 14.02 17.65
N VAL A 443 -7.18 13.63 16.38
CA VAL A 443 -5.89 13.24 15.77
C VAL A 443 -4.95 14.44 15.70
N ILE A 444 -5.40 15.60 15.22
CA ILE A 444 -4.59 16.83 15.11
C ILE A 444 -4.06 17.26 16.47
N THR A 445 -4.96 17.40 17.45
CA THR A 445 -4.61 17.89 18.80
C THR A 445 -3.60 16.97 19.48
N ASN A 446 -3.84 15.66 19.47
CA ASN A 446 -2.93 14.72 20.12
C ASN A 446 -1.60 14.57 19.38
N THR A 447 -1.60 14.76 18.06
CA THR A 447 -0.36 14.80 17.25
C THR A 447 0.46 16.02 17.62
N GLU A 448 -0.15 17.21 17.71
CA GLU A 448 0.54 18.42 18.17
C GLU A 448 1.18 18.21 19.55
N MET A 449 0.41 17.70 20.52
CA MET A 449 0.92 17.44 21.85
C MET A 449 2.07 16.42 21.87
N ALA A 450 1.99 15.36 21.04
CA ALA A 450 3.04 14.36 20.96
C ALA A 450 4.33 14.91 20.33
N VAL A 451 4.21 15.76 19.31
CA VAL A 451 5.37 16.41 18.68
C VAL A 451 6.05 17.35 19.67
N ARG A 452 5.31 18.23 20.35
CA ARG A 452 5.86 19.18 21.33
C ARG A 452 6.48 18.48 22.54
N GLU A 453 5.90 17.37 23.00
CA GLU A 453 6.49 16.58 24.09
C GLU A 453 7.89 16.04 23.75
N VAL A 454 8.09 15.60 22.50
CA VAL A 454 9.35 14.97 22.08
C VAL A 454 10.37 15.99 21.57
N LEU A 455 9.91 17.06 20.91
CA LEU A 455 10.77 17.98 20.15
C LEU A 455 10.76 19.43 20.65
N GLY A 456 9.91 19.79 21.63
CA GLY A 456 9.82 21.13 22.21
C GLY A 456 8.75 22.01 21.58
#